data_AF-A0A7X7VUU8-F1
#
_entry.id   AF-A0A7X7VUU8-F1
#
_cell.length_a   1.000
_cell.length_b   1.000
_cell.length_c   1.000
_cell.angle_alpha   90.00
_cell.angle_beta   90.00
_cell.angle_gamma   90.00
#
_symmetry.space_group_name_H-M   'P 1'
#
loop_
_entity.id
_entity.type
_entity.pdbx_description
1 polymer ?
#
loop_
_entity_poly.entity_id
_entity_poly.type
_entity_poly.pdbx_seq_one_letter_code
_entity_poly.pdbx_strand_id
1 'polypeptide(L)'
;MKHGLLLLLLGMVLPLLACTTTPGELRVRNRSADDIWVSVANLEPHKISGWSNWSLFYKETAVLSVSFIGNYVFANGVEQTVRPGLISTVDVLPSGGAIAFANDAELTIAEVYISPTGDLDWGPNDLAGGLESGQNTIWTVTAGTWDLKLVDSDFREYFCYGIAVTTNQTQSLSFSDFGKASDGKNASRVQANDN
;
A
#
# COMPACT_ATOMS: atom_id res chain seq x y z
N MET A 1 -53.53 -40.71 62.39
CA MET A 1 -53.23 -39.46 61.66
C MET A 1 -51.75 -39.13 61.84
N LYS A 2 -50.92 -39.48 60.86
CA LYS A 2 -49.49 -39.10 60.79
C LYS A 2 -49.26 -38.63 59.37
N HIS A 3 -49.21 -37.32 59.15
CA HIS A 3 -48.76 -36.76 57.89
C HIS A 3 -47.35 -36.22 58.08
N GLY A 4 -46.44 -36.75 57.25
CA GLY A 4 -45.03 -36.44 57.25
C GLY A 4 -44.78 -35.02 56.78
N LEU A 5 -43.78 -34.41 57.41
CA LEU A 5 -43.21 -33.13 57.00
C LEU A 5 -42.09 -33.42 55.98
N LEU A 6 -42.43 -33.30 54.70
CA LEU A 6 -41.47 -33.34 53.59
C LEU A 6 -40.87 -31.92 53.46
N LEU A 7 -39.64 -31.73 53.93
CA LEU A 7 -38.90 -30.50 53.74
C LEU A 7 -38.45 -30.40 52.27
N LEU A 8 -39.09 -29.53 51.50
CA LEU A 8 -38.73 -29.25 50.11
C LEU A 8 -37.51 -28.30 50.10
N LEU A 9 -36.34 -28.83 49.74
CA LEU A 9 -35.15 -28.06 49.41
C LEU A 9 -35.40 -27.30 48.10
N LEU A 10 -35.68 -26.00 48.20
CA LEU A 10 -35.80 -25.10 47.07
C LEU A 10 -34.38 -24.77 46.58
N GLY A 11 -33.88 -25.56 45.63
CA GLY A 11 -32.62 -25.30 44.92
C GLY A 11 -32.75 -24.01 44.10
N MET A 12 -32.18 -22.93 44.61
CA MET A 12 -32.04 -21.66 43.89
C MET A 12 -30.97 -21.84 42.82
N VAL A 13 -31.37 -22.33 41.64
CA VAL A 13 -30.53 -22.30 40.44
C VAL A 13 -30.46 -20.84 40.01
N LEU A 14 -29.39 -20.14 40.41
CA LEU A 14 -29.03 -18.87 39.77
C LEU A 14 -28.75 -19.15 38.29
N PRO A 15 -29.45 -18.53 37.33
CA PRO A 15 -28.92 -18.45 35.99
C PRO A 15 -27.67 -17.57 36.08
N LEU A 16 -26.49 -18.19 35.98
CA LEU A 16 -25.29 -17.47 35.58
C LEU A 16 -25.63 -16.82 34.23
N LEU A 17 -25.98 -15.53 34.28
CA LEU A 17 -26.00 -14.67 33.12
C LEU A 17 -24.59 -14.76 32.54
N ALA A 18 -24.42 -15.61 31.54
CA ALA A 18 -23.25 -15.56 30.69
C ALA A 18 -23.22 -14.13 30.18
N CYS A 19 -22.29 -13.32 30.68
CA CYS A 19 -21.99 -12.02 30.12
C CYS A 19 -21.44 -12.32 28.73
N THR A 20 -22.32 -12.42 27.74
CA THR A 20 -21.92 -12.59 26.34
C THR A 20 -21.36 -11.24 25.93
N THR A 21 -20.08 -11.03 26.19
CA THR A 21 -19.38 -9.87 25.67
C THR A 21 -19.34 -10.01 24.16
N THR A 22 -20.03 -9.12 23.46
CA THR A 22 -19.91 -9.02 22.00
C THR A 22 -18.43 -8.78 21.68
N PRO A 23 -17.79 -9.56 20.79
CA PRO A 23 -16.42 -9.30 20.40
C PRO A 23 -16.26 -7.88 19.85
N GLY A 24 -15.11 -7.26 20.10
CA GLY A 24 -14.71 -6.03 19.44
C GLY A 24 -14.29 -6.32 18.00
N GLU A 25 -14.55 -5.40 17.09
CA GLU A 25 -14.12 -5.49 15.69
C GLU A 25 -12.93 -4.55 15.45
N LEU A 26 -11.83 -5.07 14.90
CA LEU A 26 -10.86 -4.27 14.16
C LEU A 26 -11.28 -4.29 12.70
N ARG A 27 -11.60 -3.12 12.14
CA ARG A 27 -11.90 -2.94 10.72
C ARG A 27 -10.79 -2.15 10.05
N VAL A 28 -10.04 -2.78 9.18
CA VAL A 28 -9.07 -2.09 8.32
C VAL A 28 -9.72 -1.79 6.99
N ARG A 29 -9.68 -0.52 6.55
CA ARG A 29 -10.30 -0.07 5.30
C ARG A 29 -9.23 0.42 4.35
N ASN A 30 -9.14 -0.23 3.19
CA ASN A 30 -8.32 0.28 2.10
C ASN A 30 -9.08 1.43 1.42
N ARG A 31 -8.51 2.63 1.47
CA ARG A 31 -9.04 3.84 0.81
C ARG A 31 -8.21 4.24 -0.40
N SER A 32 -7.35 3.34 -0.87
CA SER A 32 -6.65 3.46 -2.14
C SER A 32 -7.36 2.66 -3.23
N ALA A 33 -7.04 2.98 -4.48
CA ALA A 33 -7.60 2.38 -5.68
C ALA A 33 -6.96 1.04 -6.08
N ASP A 34 -5.86 0.65 -5.44
CA ASP A 34 -5.16 -0.61 -5.67
C ASP A 34 -5.18 -1.49 -4.41
N ASP A 35 -4.81 -2.75 -4.56
CA ASP A 35 -4.64 -3.69 -3.47
C ASP A 35 -3.55 -3.20 -2.48
N ILE A 36 -3.78 -3.43 -1.19
CA ILE A 36 -2.78 -3.24 -0.14
C ILE A 36 -2.53 -4.55 0.61
N TRP A 37 -1.33 -4.70 1.14
CA TRP A 37 -1.00 -5.75 2.10
C TRP A 37 -1.00 -5.17 3.51
N VAL A 38 -1.68 -5.85 4.42
CA VAL A 38 -1.83 -5.44 5.82
C VAL A 38 -1.41 -6.58 6.74
N SER A 39 -0.57 -6.28 7.73
CA SER A 39 -0.24 -7.22 8.81
C SER A 39 -0.78 -6.68 10.13
N VAL A 40 -1.39 -7.55 10.93
CA VAL A 40 -1.92 -7.21 12.25
C VAL A 40 -1.22 -8.06 13.30
N ALA A 41 -0.52 -7.42 14.24
CA ALA A 41 0.35 -8.07 15.21
C ALA A 41 1.32 -9.04 14.52
N ASN A 42 1.28 -10.33 14.89
CA ASN A 42 2.14 -11.38 14.34
C ASN A 42 1.39 -12.28 13.33
N LEU A 43 0.28 -11.82 12.77
CA LEU A 43 -0.45 -12.57 11.74
C LEU A 43 0.24 -12.44 10.39
N GLU A 44 0.03 -13.43 9.54
CA GLU A 44 0.44 -13.38 8.13
C GLU A 44 -0.19 -12.17 7.42
N PRO A 45 0.54 -11.54 6.47
CA PRO A 45 0.01 -10.43 5.69
C PRO A 45 -1.28 -10.81 4.96
N HIS A 46 -2.28 -9.95 5.04
CA HIS A 46 -3.56 -10.09 4.37
C HIS A 46 -3.70 -9.04 3.27
N LYS A 47 -4.11 -9.47 2.07
CA LYS A 47 -4.38 -8.56 0.97
C LYS A 47 -5.80 -7.99 1.08
N ILE A 48 -5.93 -6.68 1.06
CA ILE A 48 -7.22 -5.98 1.01
C ILE A 48 -7.32 -5.28 -0.34
N SER A 49 -8.32 -5.65 -1.14
CA SER A 49 -8.51 -5.02 -2.45
C SER A 49 -8.83 -3.54 -2.37
N GLY A 50 -8.58 -2.83 -3.47
CA GLY A 50 -8.94 -1.41 -3.62
C GLY A 50 -10.37 -1.14 -3.13
N TRP A 51 -10.53 -0.06 -2.36
CA TRP A 51 -11.81 0.36 -1.79
C TRP A 51 -12.55 -0.66 -0.89
N SER A 52 -11.89 -1.74 -0.50
CA SER A 52 -12.47 -2.81 0.31
C SER A 52 -12.07 -2.72 1.78
N ASN A 53 -12.58 -3.63 2.61
CA ASN A 53 -12.25 -3.70 4.03
C ASN A 53 -12.04 -5.14 4.48
N TRP A 54 -11.32 -5.29 5.59
CA TRP A 54 -11.08 -6.56 6.26
C TRP A 54 -11.32 -6.38 7.76
N SER A 55 -11.97 -7.38 8.37
CA SER A 55 -12.34 -7.35 9.78
C SER A 55 -11.76 -8.53 10.55
N LEU A 56 -11.29 -8.24 11.76
CA LEU A 56 -10.84 -9.21 12.78
C LEU A 56 -11.63 -8.97 14.07
N PHE A 57 -11.87 -10.03 14.84
CA PHE A 57 -12.71 -9.97 16.03
C PHE A 57 -11.98 -10.43 17.29
N TYR A 58 -12.10 -9.66 18.37
CA TYR A 58 -11.37 -9.87 19.62
C TYR A 58 -12.33 -9.94 20.81
N LYS A 59 -12.22 -11.00 21.63
CA LYS A 59 -13.07 -11.20 22.82
C LYS A 59 -12.72 -10.31 24.00
N GLU A 60 -11.47 -9.86 24.06
CA GLU A 60 -10.91 -9.04 25.11
C GLU A 60 -10.33 -7.76 24.52
N THR A 61 -10.03 -6.78 25.38
CA THR A 61 -9.33 -5.57 24.92
C THR A 61 -7.91 -5.94 24.50
N ALA A 62 -7.51 -5.47 23.32
CA ALA A 62 -6.19 -5.68 22.76
C ALA A 62 -5.64 -4.37 22.18
N VAL A 63 -4.32 -4.19 22.25
CA VAL A 63 -3.59 -3.15 21.51
C VAL A 63 -2.82 -3.87 20.41
N LEU A 64 -3.11 -3.52 19.16
CA LEU A 64 -2.62 -4.24 17.99
C LEU A 64 -1.79 -3.29 17.12
N SER A 65 -0.61 -3.73 16.71
CA SER A 65 0.12 -3.08 15.63
C SER A 65 -0.52 -3.44 14.29
N VAL A 66 -0.88 -2.45 13.49
CA VAL A 66 -1.42 -2.61 12.14
C VAL A 66 -0.45 -1.94 11.18
N SER A 67 0.31 -2.72 10.42
CA SER A 67 1.22 -2.23 9.38
C SER A 67 0.65 -2.48 8.00
N PHE A 68 0.92 -1.60 7.05
CA PHE A 68 0.37 -1.67 5.70
C PHE A 68 1.32 -1.11 4.65
N ILE A 69 1.20 -1.61 3.42
CA ILE A 69 1.96 -1.18 2.23
C ILE A 69 1.15 -1.49 0.96
N GLY A 70 1.33 -0.72 -0.10
CA GLY A 70 0.79 -1.02 -1.43
C GLY A 70 1.25 -0.01 -2.48
N ASN A 71 0.80 -0.16 -3.73
CA ASN A 71 1.32 0.63 -4.85
C ASN A 71 1.05 2.14 -4.73
N TYR A 72 0.04 2.56 -3.95
CA TYR A 72 -0.26 3.97 -3.67
C TYR A 72 -0.07 4.35 -2.19
N VAL A 73 0.48 3.42 -1.40
CA VAL A 73 0.56 3.52 0.06
C VAL A 73 1.96 3.13 0.50
N PHE A 74 2.75 4.15 0.86
CA PHE A 74 4.05 3.91 1.49
C PHE A 74 3.91 3.07 2.76
N ALA A 75 4.91 2.22 3.00
CA ALA A 75 4.97 1.38 4.20
C ALA A 75 4.82 2.23 5.47
N ASN A 76 3.82 1.92 6.28
CA ASN A 76 3.59 2.60 7.55
C ASN A 76 2.81 1.68 8.51
N GLY A 77 2.56 2.14 9.74
CA GLY A 77 1.73 1.42 10.70
C GLY A 77 1.20 2.27 11.84
N VAL A 78 0.18 1.75 12.51
CA VAL A 78 -0.49 2.39 13.65
C VAL A 78 -0.73 1.36 14.76
N GLU A 79 -0.76 1.83 16.01
CA GLU A 79 -1.31 1.04 17.11
C GLU A 79 -2.80 1.29 17.24
N GLN A 80 -3.60 0.23 17.20
CA GLN A 80 -5.04 0.31 17.36
C GLN A 80 -5.48 -0.46 18.60
N THR A 81 -6.13 0.25 19.52
CA THR A 81 -6.84 -0.40 20.64
C THR A 81 -8.19 -0.91 20.15
N VAL A 82 -8.47 -2.19 20.35
CA VAL A 82 -9.76 -2.84 20.10
C VAL A 82 -10.38 -3.18 21.44
N ARG A 83 -11.65 -2.81 21.64
CA ARG A 83 -12.40 -3.11 22.88
C ARG A 83 -13.64 -3.94 22.56
N PRO A 84 -14.01 -4.91 23.43
CA PRO A 84 -15.24 -5.68 23.27
C PRO A 84 -16.46 -4.78 23.09
N GLY A 85 -17.34 -5.15 22.16
CA GLY A 85 -18.58 -4.45 21.85
C GLY A 85 -18.43 -3.20 20.98
N LEU A 86 -17.21 -2.83 20.57
CA LEU A 86 -16.95 -1.64 19.75
C LEU A 86 -16.31 -2.01 18.41
N ILE A 87 -16.53 -1.14 17.41
CA ILE A 87 -15.82 -1.17 16.13
C ILE A 87 -14.69 -0.15 16.18
N SER A 88 -13.46 -0.63 16.04
CA SER A 88 -12.24 0.16 15.94
C SER A 88 -11.79 0.16 14.49
N THR A 89 -11.64 1.33 13.88
CA THR A 89 -11.38 1.44 12.44
C THR A 89 -10.00 2.02 12.16
N VAL A 90 -9.26 1.38 11.26
CA VAL A 90 -8.02 1.91 10.66
C VAL A 90 -8.31 2.22 9.20
N ASP A 91 -8.26 3.49 8.82
CA ASP A 91 -8.31 3.90 7.42
C ASP A 91 -6.89 3.99 6.86
N VAL A 92 -6.63 3.20 5.82
CA VAL A 92 -5.38 3.27 5.04
C VAL A 92 -5.64 4.17 3.84
N LEU A 93 -5.20 5.42 3.94
CA LEU A 93 -5.31 6.42 2.87
C LEU A 93 -4.13 6.30 1.89
N PRO A 94 -4.34 6.58 0.59
CA PRO A 94 -3.23 6.68 -0.35
C PRO A 94 -2.33 7.85 0.04
N SER A 95 -1.03 7.59 0.10
CA SER A 95 0.01 8.57 0.44
C SER A 95 0.96 8.87 -0.74
N GLY A 96 0.77 8.18 -1.87
CA GLY A 96 1.51 8.40 -3.11
C GLY A 96 0.69 8.05 -4.35
N GLY A 97 1.31 8.22 -5.51
CA GLY A 97 0.90 7.60 -6.76
C GLY A 97 1.89 6.52 -7.15
N ALA A 98 1.78 6.01 -8.37
CA ALA A 98 2.73 5.05 -8.91
C ALA A 98 3.18 5.39 -10.32
N ILE A 99 4.40 4.98 -10.65
CA ILE A 99 4.92 4.94 -12.02
C ILE A 99 5.01 3.47 -12.41
N ALA A 100 4.24 3.05 -13.41
CA ALA A 100 4.34 1.73 -13.99
C ALA A 100 5.15 1.81 -15.28
N PHE A 101 6.14 0.94 -15.42
CA PHE A 101 7.01 0.90 -16.59
C PHE A 101 6.97 -0.47 -17.24
N ALA A 102 6.80 -0.48 -18.56
CA ALA A 102 6.89 -1.65 -19.40
C ALA A 102 8.15 -1.56 -20.28
N ASN A 103 9.03 -2.57 -20.18
CA ASN A 103 10.17 -2.65 -21.07
C ASN A 103 9.75 -3.24 -22.42
N ASP A 104 9.32 -2.40 -23.36
CA ASP A 104 9.04 -2.78 -24.75
C ASP A 104 10.27 -2.70 -25.66
N ALA A 105 11.48 -2.50 -25.11
CA ALA A 105 12.73 -2.57 -25.85
C ALA A 105 13.15 -4.01 -26.16
N GLU A 106 14.07 -4.18 -27.11
CA GLU A 106 14.71 -5.48 -27.38
C GLU A 106 15.72 -5.89 -26.29
N LEU A 107 16.29 -4.91 -25.60
CA LEU A 107 17.33 -5.11 -24.59
C LEU A 107 16.76 -5.12 -23.18
N THR A 108 17.50 -5.74 -22.26
CA THR A 108 17.20 -5.69 -20.83
C THR A 108 17.55 -4.31 -20.30
N ILE A 109 16.70 -3.74 -19.44
CA ILE A 109 17.03 -2.56 -18.65
C ILE A 109 17.79 -3.03 -17.41
N ALA A 110 19.04 -2.59 -17.27
CA ALA A 110 19.91 -2.96 -16.16
C ALA A 110 19.70 -2.06 -14.93
N GLU A 111 19.42 -0.78 -15.16
CA GLU A 111 19.27 0.21 -14.10
C GLU A 111 18.12 1.19 -14.41
N VAL A 112 17.43 1.61 -13.36
CA VAL A 112 16.42 2.66 -13.38
C VAL A 112 16.76 3.63 -12.26
N TYR A 113 16.65 4.92 -12.53
CA TYR A 113 16.79 5.96 -11.54
C TYR A 113 15.59 6.88 -11.59
N ILE A 114 14.98 7.16 -10.44
CA ILE A 114 13.77 7.96 -10.29
C ILE A 114 14.09 9.14 -9.37
N SER A 115 14.05 10.35 -9.92
CA SER A 115 14.37 11.57 -9.17
C SER A 115 13.27 12.62 -9.31
N PRO A 116 13.04 13.49 -8.29
CA PRO A 116 12.17 14.65 -8.47
C PRO A 116 12.69 15.53 -9.61
N THR A 117 11.79 16.09 -10.42
CA THR A 117 12.22 16.91 -11.56
C THR A 117 13.08 18.09 -11.13
N GLY A 118 14.24 18.24 -11.77
CA GLY A 118 15.22 19.29 -11.50
C GLY A 118 16.23 18.97 -10.39
N ASP A 119 16.16 17.78 -9.78
CA ASP A 119 17.26 17.29 -8.95
C ASP A 119 18.50 16.99 -9.81
N LEU A 120 19.67 17.27 -9.27
CA LEU A 120 20.96 17.00 -9.93
C LEU A 120 21.52 15.63 -9.53
N ASP A 121 21.03 15.07 -8.42
CA ASP A 121 21.39 13.73 -7.97
C ASP A 121 20.26 12.74 -8.33
N TRP A 122 20.61 11.73 -9.13
CA TRP A 122 19.67 10.67 -9.54
C TRP A 122 19.45 9.62 -8.44
N GLY A 123 20.27 9.61 -7.39
CA GLY A 123 20.18 8.63 -6.32
C GLY A 123 20.65 7.22 -6.72
N PRO A 124 20.31 6.19 -5.92
CA PRO A 124 20.66 4.80 -6.20
C PRO A 124 19.80 4.21 -7.32
N ASN A 125 20.21 3.04 -7.83
CA ASN A 125 19.39 2.26 -8.75
C ASN A 125 18.11 1.76 -8.05
N ASP A 126 16.95 2.05 -8.63
CA ASP A 126 15.61 1.67 -8.17
C ASP A 126 15.16 0.29 -8.67
N LEU A 127 15.96 -0.38 -9.50
CA LEU A 127 15.73 -1.77 -9.91
C LEU A 127 16.41 -2.74 -8.94
N ALA A 128 15.64 -3.73 -8.46
CA ALA A 128 16.18 -4.83 -7.66
C ALA A 128 16.99 -5.85 -8.50
N GLY A 129 16.81 -5.85 -9.82
CA GLY A 129 17.48 -6.71 -10.80
C GLY A 129 17.18 -6.25 -12.22
N GLY A 130 17.76 -6.89 -13.24
CA GLY A 130 17.50 -6.52 -14.62
C GLY A 130 16.03 -6.74 -15.02
N LEU A 131 15.47 -5.80 -15.78
CA LEU A 131 14.12 -5.89 -16.32
C LEU A 131 14.19 -6.33 -17.78
N GLU A 132 13.93 -7.62 -18.04
CA GLU A 132 13.99 -8.22 -19.38
C GLU A 132 12.98 -7.60 -20.34
N SER A 133 13.18 -7.82 -21.64
CA SER A 133 12.22 -7.41 -22.67
C SER A 133 10.84 -8.03 -22.42
N GLY A 134 9.80 -7.21 -22.49
CA GLY A 134 8.40 -7.57 -22.22
C GLY A 134 8.03 -7.64 -20.73
N GLN A 135 8.97 -7.39 -19.80
CA GLN A 135 8.68 -7.34 -18.37
C GLN A 135 8.21 -5.95 -17.94
N ASN A 136 7.45 -5.92 -16.84
CA ASN A 136 6.90 -4.71 -16.25
C ASN A 136 7.35 -4.58 -14.80
N THR A 137 7.41 -3.34 -14.32
CA THR A 137 7.64 -3.02 -12.91
C THR A 137 6.82 -1.80 -12.52
N ILE A 138 6.67 -1.56 -11.22
CA ILE A 138 5.93 -0.44 -10.67
C ILE A 138 6.65 0.11 -9.45
N TRP A 139 6.70 1.44 -9.34
CA TRP A 139 7.29 2.14 -8.20
C TRP A 139 6.28 3.08 -7.58
N THR A 140 6.15 3.04 -6.26
CA THR A 140 5.37 4.00 -5.48
C THR A 140 6.19 5.25 -5.22
N VAL A 141 5.68 6.40 -5.62
CA VAL A 141 6.33 7.70 -5.43
C VAL A 141 5.34 8.73 -4.90
N THR A 142 5.81 9.81 -4.29
CA THR A 142 4.92 10.89 -3.86
C THR A 142 4.33 11.60 -5.07
N ALA A 143 3.15 12.21 -4.91
CA ALA A 143 2.60 13.08 -5.94
C ALA A 143 3.55 14.26 -6.23
N GLY A 144 3.65 14.64 -7.50
CA GLY A 144 4.61 15.64 -7.96
C GLY A 144 5.03 15.39 -9.40
N THR A 145 6.18 15.94 -9.76
CA THR A 145 6.80 15.74 -11.07
C THR A 145 8.14 15.04 -10.91
N TRP A 146 8.35 14.00 -11.70
CA TRP A 146 9.49 13.09 -11.62
C TRP A 146 10.19 12.97 -12.97
N ASP A 147 11.48 12.71 -12.91
CA ASP A 147 12.32 12.38 -14.06
C ASP A 147 12.85 10.96 -13.89
N LEU A 148 12.88 10.20 -14.98
CA LEU A 148 13.38 8.84 -15.03
C LEU A 148 14.59 8.75 -15.98
N LYS A 149 15.62 8.05 -15.53
CA LYS A 149 16.76 7.60 -16.34
C LYS A 149 16.79 6.08 -16.38
N LEU A 150 16.93 5.52 -17.58
CA LEU A 150 17.12 4.09 -17.81
C LEU A 150 18.53 3.84 -18.33
N VAL A 151 19.13 2.72 -17.92
CA VAL A 151 20.38 2.21 -18.49
C VAL A 151 20.12 0.81 -19.01
N ASP A 152 20.34 0.59 -20.32
CA ASP A 152 20.20 -0.74 -20.91
C ASP A 152 21.43 -1.64 -20.61
N SER A 153 21.33 -2.92 -20.96
CA SER A 153 22.42 -3.90 -20.77
C SER A 153 23.69 -3.61 -21.59
N ASP A 154 23.61 -2.70 -22.56
CA ASP A 154 24.76 -2.20 -23.33
C ASP A 154 25.33 -0.89 -22.73
N PHE A 155 24.85 -0.50 -21.54
CA PHE A 155 25.21 0.74 -20.83
C PHE A 155 24.82 2.03 -21.57
N ARG A 156 23.76 1.99 -22.41
CA ARG A 156 23.21 3.20 -23.04
C ARG A 156 22.17 3.83 -22.13
N GLU A 157 22.19 5.15 -22.06
CA GLU A 157 21.29 5.92 -21.22
C GLU A 157 20.12 6.52 -22.00
N TYR A 158 18.94 6.47 -21.39
CA TYR A 158 17.69 6.99 -21.92
C TYR A 158 16.93 7.77 -20.85
N PHE A 159 16.21 8.82 -21.24
CA PHE A 159 15.62 9.76 -20.30
C PHE A 159 14.17 10.11 -20.65
N CYS A 160 13.33 10.17 -19.63
CA CYS A 160 11.98 10.71 -19.69
C CYS A 160 11.81 11.73 -18.56
N TYR A 161 11.49 12.97 -18.92
CA TYR A 161 11.43 14.10 -17.98
C TYR A 161 9.99 14.58 -17.81
N GLY A 162 9.69 15.17 -16.66
CA GLY A 162 8.43 15.88 -16.43
C GLY A 162 7.22 14.96 -16.24
N ILE A 163 7.43 13.77 -15.70
CA ILE A 163 6.39 12.76 -15.47
C ILE A 163 5.52 13.21 -14.30
N ALA A 164 4.28 13.60 -14.59
CA ALA A 164 3.34 14.00 -13.55
C ALA A 164 2.74 12.78 -12.85
N VAL A 165 2.89 12.71 -11.52
CA VAL A 165 2.33 11.66 -10.69
C VAL A 165 1.27 12.25 -9.76
N THR A 166 0.09 11.64 -9.76
CA THR A 166 -1.04 12.04 -8.91
C THR A 166 -1.29 10.97 -7.85
N THR A 167 -1.60 11.39 -6.62
CA THR A 167 -1.94 10.46 -5.53
C THR A 167 -3.08 9.53 -5.95
N ASN A 168 -2.96 8.25 -5.61
CA ASN A 168 -3.96 7.22 -5.89
C ASN A 168 -4.18 6.91 -7.37
N GLN A 169 -3.19 7.22 -8.22
CA GLN A 169 -3.20 6.95 -9.65
C GLN A 169 -1.88 6.34 -10.09
N THR A 170 -1.93 5.61 -11.20
CA THR A 170 -0.74 5.10 -11.89
C THR A 170 -0.48 5.92 -13.15
N GLN A 171 0.74 6.39 -13.31
CA GLN A 171 1.26 6.89 -14.57
C GLN A 171 1.98 5.75 -15.29
N SER A 172 1.45 5.33 -16.43
CA SER A 172 2.05 4.27 -17.25
C SER A 172 3.03 4.85 -18.25
N LEU A 173 4.18 4.20 -18.39
CA LEU A 173 5.24 4.51 -19.34
C LEU A 173 5.72 3.22 -20.01
N SER A 174 6.24 3.34 -21.22
CA SER A 174 6.99 2.30 -21.92
C SER A 174 8.37 2.82 -22.32
N PHE A 175 9.31 1.93 -22.67
CA PHE A 175 10.65 2.35 -23.10
C PHE A 175 10.58 3.28 -24.33
N SER A 176 9.60 3.08 -25.20
CA SER A 176 9.30 3.97 -26.33
C SER A 176 9.03 5.44 -25.97
N ASP A 177 8.72 5.76 -24.71
CA ASP A 177 8.56 7.15 -24.22
C ASP A 177 9.90 7.86 -23.92
N PHE A 178 11.03 7.14 -23.96
CA PHE A 178 12.33 7.65 -23.54
C PHE A 178 13.18 8.11 -24.74
N GLY A 179 13.84 9.25 -24.58
CA GLY A 179 14.78 9.80 -25.57
C GLY A 179 16.23 9.47 -25.20
N LYS A 180 17.12 9.37 -26.19
CA LYS A 180 18.57 9.26 -25.92
C LYS A 180 19.14 10.62 -25.51
N ALA A 181 20.22 10.60 -24.71
CA ALA A 181 20.98 11.81 -24.36
C ALA A 181 21.39 12.64 -25.60
N SER A 182 21.66 11.99 -26.74
CA SER A 182 22.06 12.63 -27.99
C SER A 182 20.94 13.35 -28.73
N ASP A 183 19.67 13.11 -28.40
CA ASP A 183 18.56 13.46 -29.28
C ASP A 183 18.07 14.90 -29.10
N GLY A 184 18.59 15.65 -28.13
CA GLY A 184 18.36 17.10 -27.94
C GLY A 184 16.89 17.53 -27.74
N LYS A 185 15.93 16.62 -27.84
CA LYS A 185 14.49 16.91 -27.95
C LYS A 185 13.75 17.03 -26.62
N ASN A 186 14.34 16.57 -25.52
CA ASN A 186 13.69 16.63 -24.21
C ASN A 186 14.11 17.81 -23.32
N ALA A 187 15.14 18.57 -23.71
CA ALA A 187 15.51 19.81 -23.01
C ALA A 187 14.55 20.99 -23.29
N SER A 188 13.73 20.91 -24.33
CA SER A 188 12.94 22.03 -24.84
C SER A 188 11.51 22.15 -24.30
N ARG A 189 11.05 21.27 -23.39
CA ARG A 189 9.70 21.41 -22.80
C ARG A 189 9.64 22.33 -21.56
N VAL A 190 10.78 22.84 -21.09
CA VAL A 190 10.90 23.71 -19.91
C VAL A 190 11.08 25.20 -20.27
N GLN A 191 11.23 25.55 -21.56
CA GLN A 191 11.57 26.92 -21.98
C GLN A 191 10.53 27.58 -22.91
N ALA A 192 9.24 27.30 -22.70
CA ALA A 192 8.17 28.03 -23.37
C ALA A 192 7.05 28.32 -22.37
N ASN A 193 7.28 29.32 -21.51
CA ASN A 193 6.26 30.21 -20.92
C ASN A 193 6.99 31.23 -20.04
N ASP A 194 7.67 32.19 -20.66
CA ASP A 194 7.96 33.49 -20.07
C ASP A 194 8.17 34.48 -21.24
N ASN A 195 7.06 35.11 -21.64
CA ASN A 195 7.00 36.40 -22.34
C ASN A 195 5.61 36.99 -22.12
#